data_AF-A0AA42KYG1-F1
#
_entry.id   AF-A0AA42KYG1-F1
#
_cell.length_a   1.000
_cell.length_b   1.000
_cell.length_c   1.000
_cell.angle_alpha   90.00
_cell.angle_beta   90.00
_cell.angle_gamma   90.00
#
_symmetry.space_group_name_H-M   'P 1'
#
loop_
_entity.id
_entity.type
_entity.pdbx_description
1 polymer ?
#
loop_
_entity_poly.entity_id
_entity_poly.type
_entity_poly.pdbx_seq_one_letter_code
_entity_poly.pdbx_strand_id
1 'polypeptide(L)'
;MNRQLECRHLGPETSVILVDLLRQAQPYVGRASSGPGQALSTKIVDTLALIGQAEQCSPAVADVLAERQRQIHVEGFSLEHDDEHHKGELAIAAACYAEEAFCQLQDPDRLPEISQIVPSLWPWEPSWWKPSLDARKNLVKASALTMAAIGVIDRAIERELLELSHD
;
A
#
# COMPACT_ATOMS: atom_id res chain seq x y z
N MET A 1 36.62 3.63 3.31
CA MET A 1 35.83 4.75 3.87
C MET A 1 34.85 5.22 2.81
N ASN A 2 33.59 4.78 2.97
CA ASN A 2 32.34 5.25 2.35
C ASN A 2 32.36 5.88 0.95
N ARG A 3 31.94 5.11 -0.06
CA ARG A 3 31.18 5.66 -1.19
C ARG A 3 29.70 5.52 -0.86
N GLN A 4 29.05 6.65 -0.58
CA GLN A 4 27.60 6.74 -0.52
C GLN A 4 27.04 6.46 -1.92
N LEU A 5 26.11 5.51 -2.02
CA LEU A 5 25.26 5.33 -3.18
C LEU A 5 24.14 6.36 -3.07
N GLU A 6 24.19 7.38 -3.91
CA GLU A 6 23.10 8.35 -4.08
C GLU A 6 21.90 7.63 -4.69
N CYS A 7 20.81 7.49 -3.93
CA CYS A 7 19.48 7.25 -4.47
C CYS A 7 19.11 8.45 -5.36
N ARG A 8 19.30 8.31 -6.67
CA ARG A 8 18.74 9.25 -7.64
C ARG A 8 17.22 9.19 -7.56
N HIS A 9 16.62 10.22 -7.00
CA HIS A 9 15.22 10.56 -7.14
C HIS A 9 14.83 10.51 -8.62
N LEU A 10 13.93 9.61 -9.00
CA LEU A 10 13.25 9.67 -10.29
C LEU A 10 12.24 10.81 -10.22
N GLY A 11 12.54 11.91 -10.90
CA GLY A 11 11.71 13.12 -10.92
C GLY A 11 10.48 13.03 -11.84
N PRO A 12 9.60 14.06 -11.80
CA PRO A 12 8.33 14.14 -12.53
C PRO A 12 8.46 14.12 -14.07
N GLU A 13 9.67 14.29 -14.60
CA GLU A 13 9.99 14.18 -16.04
C GLU A 13 9.67 12.80 -16.63
N THR A 14 9.78 11.74 -15.81
CA THR A 14 9.49 10.35 -16.24
C THR A 14 8.00 10.16 -16.59
N SER A 15 7.12 10.95 -15.97
CA SER A 15 5.67 10.92 -16.15
C SER A 15 5.24 11.55 -17.49
N VAL A 16 5.93 12.62 -17.92
CA VAL A 16 5.61 13.31 -19.18
C VAL A 16 5.98 12.46 -20.41
N ILE A 17 7.12 11.76 -20.34
CA ILE A 17 7.61 10.91 -21.43
C ILE A 17 6.65 9.74 -21.69
N LEU A 18 6.07 9.16 -20.63
CA LEU A 18 5.14 8.03 -20.74
C LEU A 18 3.81 8.47 -21.37
N VAL A 19 3.25 9.61 -20.94
CA VAL A 19 2.02 10.19 -21.49
C VAL A 19 2.18 10.58 -22.96
N ASP A 20 3.32 11.15 -23.35
CA ASP A 20 3.59 11.48 -24.75
C ASP A 20 3.81 10.23 -25.61
N LEU A 21 4.43 9.17 -25.09
CA LEU A 21 4.53 7.88 -25.79
C LEU A 21 3.14 7.24 -25.99
N LEU A 22 2.29 7.28 -24.95
CA LEU A 22 0.92 6.74 -25.00
C LEU A 22 0.06 7.49 -26.03
N ARG A 23 0.16 8.83 -26.07
CA ARG A 23 -0.52 9.67 -27.06
C ARG A 23 0.00 9.42 -28.49
N GLN A 24 1.31 9.22 -28.65
CA GLN A 24 1.92 8.88 -29.94
C GLN A 24 1.61 7.46 -30.42
N ALA A 25 1.32 6.53 -29.50
CA ALA A 25 0.93 5.15 -29.80
C ALA A 25 -0.57 5.01 -30.17
N GLN A 26 -1.40 5.98 -29.79
CA GLN A 26 -2.86 6.00 -30.01
C GLN A 26 -3.31 5.78 -31.46
N PRO A 27 -2.61 6.25 -32.51
CA PRO A 27 -2.97 5.99 -33.92
C PRO A 27 -2.80 4.53 -34.38
N TYR A 28 -2.04 3.72 -33.64
CA TYR A 28 -1.80 2.31 -33.95
C TYR A 28 -2.87 1.38 -33.34
N VAL A 29 -3.75 1.94 -32.50
CA VAL A 29 -4.93 1.26 -31.97
C VAL A 29 -5.91 1.01 -33.12
N GLY A 30 -6.06 -0.26 -33.50
CA GLY A 30 -7.16 -0.71 -34.38
C GLY A 30 -6.85 -0.94 -35.86
N ARG A 31 -5.57 -0.91 -36.33
CA ARG A 31 -5.25 -1.15 -37.76
C ARG A 31 -4.75 -2.55 -38.14
N ALA A 32 -4.50 -3.45 -37.20
CA ALA A 32 -4.03 -4.79 -37.54
C ALA A 32 -5.21 -5.68 -37.96
N SER A 33 -5.20 -6.15 -39.21
CA SER A 33 -6.04 -7.25 -39.69
C SER A 33 -5.40 -8.57 -39.25
N SER A 34 -6.18 -9.39 -38.53
CA SER A 34 -5.91 -10.75 -37.99
C SER A 34 -4.50 -11.37 -38.17
N GLY A 35 -3.82 -11.66 -37.05
CA GLY A 35 -2.62 -12.50 -36.98
C GLY A 35 -1.95 -12.50 -35.59
N PRO A 36 -0.90 -13.31 -35.35
CA PRO A 36 -0.20 -13.40 -34.05
C PRO A 36 0.41 -12.06 -33.56
N GLY A 37 0.69 -11.12 -34.47
CA GLY A 37 1.07 -9.74 -34.12
C GLY A 37 -0.05 -8.91 -33.50
N GLN A 38 -1.31 -9.24 -33.77
CA GLN A 38 -2.48 -8.57 -33.16
C GLN A 38 -2.66 -8.99 -31.70
N ALA A 39 -2.42 -10.27 -31.37
CA ALA A 39 -2.49 -10.77 -29.99
C ALA A 39 -1.41 -10.16 -29.08
N LEU A 40 -0.19 -9.94 -29.61
CA LEU A 40 0.87 -9.23 -28.89
C LEU A 40 0.56 -7.73 -28.75
N SER A 41 0.01 -7.10 -29.80
CA SER A 41 -0.44 -5.70 -29.77
C SER A 41 -1.55 -5.48 -28.74
N THR A 42 -2.52 -6.39 -28.63
CA THR A 42 -3.61 -6.28 -27.64
C THR A 42 -3.09 -6.49 -26.22
N LYS A 43 -2.22 -7.49 -25.97
CA LYS A 43 -1.61 -7.68 -24.64
C LYS A 43 -0.77 -6.48 -24.19
N ILE A 44 -0.01 -5.87 -25.10
CA ILE A 44 0.76 -4.66 -24.78
C ILE A 44 -0.19 -3.50 -24.47
N VAL A 45 -1.26 -3.31 -25.26
CA VAL A 45 -2.26 -2.26 -25.01
C VAL A 45 -3.04 -2.48 -23.73
N ASP A 46 -3.43 -3.71 -23.39
CA ASP A 46 -4.13 -4.06 -22.16
C ASP A 46 -3.22 -3.85 -20.94
N THR A 47 -1.94 -4.22 -21.07
CA THR A 47 -0.92 -3.96 -20.04
C THR A 47 -0.70 -2.46 -19.85
N LEU A 48 -0.64 -1.69 -20.95
CA LEU A 48 -0.52 -0.22 -20.91
C LEU A 48 -1.79 0.45 -20.36
N ALA A 49 -2.98 -0.10 -20.61
CA ALA A 49 -4.23 0.37 -20.04
C ALA A 49 -4.32 0.07 -18.54
N LEU A 50 -3.82 -1.09 -18.08
CA LEU A 50 -3.64 -1.38 -16.64
C LEU A 50 -2.65 -0.41 -15.98
N ILE A 51 -1.54 -0.10 -16.65
CA ILE A 51 -0.54 0.87 -16.16
C ILE A 51 -1.14 2.29 -16.13
N GLY A 52 -1.95 2.66 -17.13
CA GLY A 52 -2.68 3.94 -17.15
C GLY A 52 -3.77 4.06 -16.07
N GLN A 53 -4.31 2.94 -15.58
CA GLN A 53 -5.16 2.95 -14.37
C GLN A 53 -4.34 3.13 -13.08
N ALA A 54 -3.09 2.67 -13.06
CA ALA A 54 -2.16 2.96 -11.97
C ALA A 54 -1.74 4.45 -11.93
N GLU A 55 -1.82 5.19 -13.05
CA GLU A 55 -1.65 6.66 -13.09
C GLU A 55 -2.79 7.43 -12.39
N GLN A 56 -3.88 6.76 -12.03
CA GLN A 56 -5.00 7.34 -11.25
C GLN A 56 -4.95 6.93 -9.77
N CYS A 57 -3.79 6.48 -9.29
CA CYS A 57 -3.56 6.25 -7.87
C CYS A 57 -3.57 7.59 -7.13
N SER A 58 -4.61 7.87 -6.35
CA SER A 58 -4.68 9.13 -5.59
C SER A 58 -3.46 9.27 -4.67
N PRO A 59 -3.03 10.50 -4.31
CA PRO A 59 -1.93 10.68 -3.36
C PRO A 59 -2.12 9.93 -2.03
N ALA A 60 -3.38 9.70 -1.62
CA ALA A 60 -3.68 8.91 -0.44
C ALA A 60 -3.29 7.44 -0.61
N VAL A 61 -3.58 6.82 -1.76
CA VAL A 61 -3.20 5.42 -2.01
C VAL A 61 -1.68 5.28 -2.11
N ALA A 62 -1.01 6.22 -2.77
CA ALA A 62 0.46 6.25 -2.84
C ALA A 62 1.09 6.31 -1.44
N ASP A 63 0.54 7.13 -0.53
CA ASP A 63 1.04 7.24 0.84
C ASP A 63 0.79 5.98 1.67
N VAL A 64 -0.35 5.30 1.49
CA VAL A 64 -0.62 4.02 2.15
C VAL A 64 0.39 2.96 1.69
N LEU A 65 0.67 2.88 0.40
CA LEU A 65 1.69 1.98 -0.12
C LEU A 65 3.08 2.32 0.42
N ALA A 66 3.44 3.60 0.47
CA ALA A 66 4.71 4.06 1.01
C ALA A 66 4.84 3.72 2.51
N GLU A 67 3.79 3.90 3.31
CA GLU A 67 3.78 3.52 4.72
C GLU A 67 3.89 2.01 4.90
N ARG A 68 3.21 1.20 4.08
CA ARG A 68 3.38 -0.26 4.13
C ARG A 68 4.81 -0.67 3.80
N GLN A 69 5.43 -0.04 2.78
CA GLN A 69 6.84 -0.28 2.47
C GLN A 69 7.76 0.13 3.63
N ARG A 70 7.46 1.24 4.32
CA ARG A 70 8.21 1.68 5.51
C ARG A 70 8.08 0.66 6.64
N GLN A 71 6.88 0.14 6.93
CA GLN A 71 6.68 -0.89 7.96
C GLN A 71 7.52 -2.14 7.67
N ILE A 72 7.56 -2.60 6.42
CA ILE A 72 8.38 -3.74 6.00
C ILE A 72 9.87 -3.45 6.17
N HIS A 73 10.37 -2.34 5.60
CA HIS A 73 11.81 -2.09 5.47
C HIS A 73 12.45 -1.47 6.72
N VAL A 74 11.68 -0.70 7.49
CA VAL A 74 12.19 0.04 8.66
C VAL A 74 11.85 -0.69 9.95
N GLU A 75 10.63 -1.20 10.09
CA GLU A 75 10.21 -1.91 11.32
C GLU A 75 10.46 -3.42 11.22
N GLY A 76 10.75 -3.96 10.02
CA GLY A 76 10.98 -5.39 9.81
C GLY A 76 9.71 -6.23 9.75
N PHE A 77 8.54 -5.60 9.55
CA PHE A 77 7.24 -6.29 9.49
C PHE A 77 7.04 -6.96 8.12
N SER A 78 7.80 -8.03 7.88
CA SER A 78 7.70 -8.84 6.66
C SER A 78 6.32 -9.51 6.52
N LEU A 79 6.05 -10.10 5.36
CA LEU A 79 4.79 -10.83 5.15
C LEU A 79 4.70 -12.06 6.07
N GLU A 80 5.83 -12.71 6.33
CA GLU A 80 5.94 -13.84 7.26
C GLU A 80 5.70 -13.38 8.70
N HIS A 81 6.24 -12.23 9.10
CA HIS A 81 5.92 -11.62 10.39
C HIS A 81 4.41 -11.33 10.50
N ASP A 82 3.80 -10.76 9.47
CA ASP A 82 2.36 -10.50 9.48
C ASP A 82 1.54 -11.79 9.64
N ASP A 83 1.96 -12.90 9.04
CA ASP A 83 1.30 -14.21 9.15
C ASP A 83 1.32 -14.76 10.59
N GLU A 84 2.25 -14.33 11.44
CA GLU A 84 2.25 -14.65 12.87
C GLU A 84 1.09 -13.95 13.62
N HIS A 85 0.53 -12.87 13.06
CA HIS A 85 -0.56 -12.04 13.61
C HIS A 85 -1.93 -12.31 12.95
N HIS A 86 -2.25 -13.59 12.76
CA HIS A 86 -3.44 -14.05 12.03
C HIS A 86 -4.73 -14.10 12.86
N LYS A 87 -4.73 -13.69 14.14
CA LYS A 87 -5.93 -13.70 14.99
C LYS A 87 -6.61 -12.33 15.08
N GLY A 88 -6.29 -11.45 14.14
CA GLY A 88 -6.89 -10.12 14.01
C GLY A 88 -6.08 -9.01 14.69
N GLU A 89 -4.88 -9.27 15.18
CA GLU A 89 -4.02 -8.28 15.82
C GLU A 89 -3.71 -7.11 14.88
N LEU A 90 -3.39 -7.37 13.61
CA LEU A 90 -3.19 -6.32 12.60
C LEU A 90 -4.45 -5.47 12.38
N ALA A 91 -5.63 -6.11 12.38
CA ALA A 91 -6.90 -5.43 12.16
C ALA A 91 -7.29 -4.54 13.35
N ILE A 92 -7.11 -5.02 14.59
CA ILE A 92 -7.41 -4.21 15.77
C ILE A 92 -6.40 -3.08 15.96
N ALA A 93 -5.12 -3.30 15.65
CA ALA A 93 -4.11 -2.23 15.61
C ALA A 93 -4.46 -1.15 14.58
N ALA A 94 -4.96 -1.53 13.39
CA ALA A 94 -5.46 -0.58 12.41
C ALA A 94 -6.63 0.26 12.96
N ALA A 95 -7.58 -0.39 13.64
CA ALA A 95 -8.72 0.29 14.25
C ALA A 95 -8.28 1.31 15.31
N CYS A 96 -7.29 0.98 16.15
CA CYS A 96 -6.72 1.92 17.12
C CYS A 96 -6.15 3.19 16.47
N TYR A 97 -5.40 3.06 15.37
CA TYR A 97 -4.90 4.24 14.65
C TYR A 97 -6.03 5.04 13.97
N ALA A 98 -7.06 4.37 13.46
CA ALA A 98 -8.21 5.04 12.87
C ALA A 98 -9.05 5.80 13.92
N GLU A 99 -9.23 5.21 15.10
CA GLU A 99 -9.88 5.86 16.25
C GLU A 99 -9.09 7.10 16.70
N GLU A 100 -7.77 6.99 16.83
CA GLU A 100 -6.94 8.13 17.20
C GLU A 100 -7.07 9.28 16.19
N ALA A 101 -7.08 8.97 14.89
CA ALA A 101 -7.34 9.96 13.85
C ALA A 101 -8.73 10.58 13.99
N PHE A 102 -9.76 9.77 14.26
CA PHE A 102 -11.12 10.24 14.49
C PHE A 102 -11.18 11.23 15.67
N CYS A 103 -10.58 10.87 16.81
CA CYS A 103 -10.53 11.73 18.00
C CYS A 103 -9.82 13.07 17.70
N GLN A 104 -8.70 13.06 16.97
CA GLN A 104 -8.00 14.28 16.53
C GLN A 104 -8.83 15.16 15.61
N LEU A 105 -9.65 14.57 14.73
CA LEU A 105 -10.53 15.32 13.84
C LEU A 105 -11.75 15.92 14.56
N GLN A 106 -12.24 15.25 15.61
CA GLN A 106 -13.35 15.74 16.43
C GLN A 106 -12.94 16.87 17.39
N ASP A 107 -11.72 16.82 17.91
CA ASP A 107 -11.18 17.83 18.82
C ASP A 107 -9.80 18.30 18.34
N PRO A 108 -9.75 19.29 17.42
CA PRO A 108 -8.48 19.81 16.90
C PRO A 108 -7.59 20.50 17.93
N ASP A 109 -8.18 20.96 19.05
CA ASP A 109 -7.48 21.64 20.14
C ASP A 109 -7.04 20.67 21.26
N ARG A 110 -7.26 19.36 21.06
CA ARG A 110 -6.85 18.29 21.98
C ARG A 110 -5.36 18.37 22.32
N LEU A 111 -5.06 18.19 23.61
CA LEU A 111 -3.68 18.14 24.09
C LEU A 111 -2.90 16.96 23.45
N PRO A 112 -1.69 17.18 22.91
CA PRO A 112 -0.88 16.15 22.25
C PRO A 112 -0.58 14.92 23.13
N GLU A 113 -0.52 15.09 24.45
CA GLU A 113 -0.29 14.02 25.43
C GLU A 113 -1.41 12.98 25.41
N ILE A 114 -2.63 13.39 25.08
CA ILE A 114 -3.78 12.48 25.02
C ILE A 114 -3.62 11.51 23.86
N SER A 115 -2.99 11.90 22.75
CA SER A 115 -2.66 10.98 21.65
C SER A 115 -1.72 9.87 22.09
N GLN A 116 -0.83 10.13 23.05
CA GLN A 116 0.15 9.16 23.54
C GLN A 116 -0.47 8.08 24.46
N ILE A 117 -1.73 8.24 24.87
CA ILE A 117 -2.43 7.22 25.65
C ILE A 117 -2.64 5.99 24.78
N VAL A 118 -2.12 4.84 25.23
CA VAL A 118 -2.27 3.57 24.51
C VAL A 118 -3.73 3.12 24.57
N PRO A 119 -4.39 2.87 23.42
CA PRO A 119 -5.75 2.36 23.41
C PRO A 119 -5.86 1.01 24.11
N SER A 120 -6.97 0.75 24.80
CA SER A 120 -7.18 -0.50 25.54
C SER A 120 -7.21 -1.75 24.65
N LEU A 121 -7.56 -1.58 23.38
CA LEU A 121 -7.60 -2.64 22.37
C LEU A 121 -6.28 -2.80 21.61
N TRP A 122 -5.26 -1.98 21.91
CA TRP A 122 -3.95 -2.10 21.29
C TRP A 122 -3.35 -3.48 21.60
N PRO A 123 -2.96 -4.27 20.57
CA PRO A 123 -2.68 -5.69 20.77
C PRO A 123 -1.23 -6.00 21.19
N TRP A 124 -0.36 -4.99 21.20
CA TRP A 124 1.08 -5.18 21.43
C TRP A 124 1.58 -4.34 22.61
N GLU A 125 2.87 -4.48 22.92
CA GLU A 125 3.50 -3.71 23.98
C GLU A 125 3.26 -2.19 23.80
N PRO A 126 2.97 -1.44 24.89
CA PRO A 126 2.67 -0.01 24.81
C PRO A 126 3.72 0.84 24.09
N SER A 127 4.99 0.42 24.11
CA SER A 127 6.10 1.12 23.43
C SER A 127 5.99 1.10 21.89
N TRP A 128 5.16 0.22 21.32
CA TRP A 128 4.87 0.17 19.89
C TRP A 128 3.70 1.07 19.48
N TRP A 129 2.96 1.63 20.44
CA TRP A 129 2.01 2.69 20.17
C TRP A 129 2.76 3.97 19.81
N LYS A 130 2.79 4.30 18.52
CA LYS A 130 3.53 5.45 17.98
C LYS A 130 2.60 6.32 17.13
N PRO A 131 1.58 6.95 17.73
CA PRO A 131 0.64 7.81 17.01
C PRO A 131 1.32 9.06 16.48
N SER A 132 0.84 9.52 15.32
CA SER A 132 1.15 10.84 14.80
C SER A 132 0.26 11.88 15.47
N LEU A 133 0.70 13.13 15.56
CA LEU A 133 -0.17 14.27 15.89
C LEU A 133 -0.99 14.77 14.69
N ASP A 134 -0.75 14.17 13.52
CA ASP A 134 -1.48 14.42 12.27
C ASP A 134 -2.43 13.25 12.01
N ALA A 135 -3.73 13.54 12.04
CA ALA A 135 -4.81 12.58 11.82
C ALA A 135 -4.70 11.87 10.47
N ARG A 136 -4.28 12.56 9.41
CA ARG A 136 -4.11 11.95 8.09
C ARG A 136 -3.03 10.87 8.14
N LYS A 137 -1.91 11.12 8.82
CA LYS A 137 -0.83 10.12 8.97
C LYS A 137 -1.28 8.91 9.78
N ASN A 138 -2.14 9.10 10.78
CA ASN A 138 -2.73 7.98 11.52
C ASN A 138 -3.67 7.15 10.64
N LEU A 139 -4.48 7.77 9.78
CA LEU A 139 -5.29 7.05 8.79
C LEU A 139 -4.42 6.28 7.79
N VAL A 140 -3.32 6.86 7.33
CA VAL A 140 -2.35 6.17 6.44
C VAL A 140 -1.76 4.93 7.13
N LYS A 141 -1.35 5.03 8.41
CA LYS A 141 -0.89 3.89 9.21
C LYS A 141 -1.98 2.83 9.37
N ALA A 142 -3.19 3.26 9.69
CA ALA A 142 -4.34 2.37 9.83
C ALA A 142 -4.59 1.59 8.54
N SER A 143 -4.67 2.27 7.40
CA SER A 143 -4.87 1.63 6.10
C SER A 143 -3.74 0.69 5.71
N ALA A 144 -2.47 1.03 6.01
CA ALA A 144 -1.34 0.13 5.77
C ALA A 144 -1.43 -1.15 6.61
N LEU A 145 -1.87 -1.06 7.87
CA LEU A 145 -2.12 -2.22 8.73
C LEU A 145 -3.35 -3.02 8.27
N THR A 146 -4.40 -2.36 7.79
CA THR A 146 -5.55 -3.03 7.17
C THR A 146 -5.13 -3.83 5.93
N MET A 147 -4.26 -3.26 5.08
CA MET A 147 -3.70 -3.99 3.93
C MET A 147 -2.89 -5.22 4.37
N ALA A 148 -2.08 -5.09 5.43
CA ALA A 148 -1.35 -6.22 6.00
C ALA A 148 -2.31 -7.32 6.49
N ALA A 149 -3.36 -6.94 7.24
CA ALA A 149 -4.37 -7.86 7.74
C ALA A 149 -5.10 -8.62 6.62
N ILE A 150 -5.50 -7.91 5.55
CA ILE A 150 -6.10 -8.53 4.35
C ILE A 150 -5.12 -9.52 3.72
N GLY A 151 -3.85 -9.14 3.58
CA GLY A 151 -2.84 -10.02 3.02
C GLY A 151 -2.64 -11.31 3.81
N VAL A 152 -2.76 -11.28 5.15
CA VAL A 152 -2.71 -12.50 5.98
C VAL A 152 -3.89 -13.41 5.70
N ILE A 153 -5.10 -12.85 5.55
CA ILE A 153 -6.32 -13.59 5.22
C ILE A 153 -6.18 -14.22 3.84
N ASP A 154 -5.77 -13.45 2.83
CA ASP A 154 -5.62 -13.93 1.46
C ASP A 154 -4.62 -15.09 1.39
N ARG A 155 -3.45 -14.96 2.03
CA ARG A 155 -2.45 -16.04 2.08
C ARG A 155 -2.94 -17.26 2.86
N ALA A 156 -3.74 -17.08 3.91
CA ALA A 156 -4.33 -18.20 4.64
C ALA A 156 -5.32 -18.99 3.76
N ILE A 157 -6.17 -18.29 3.00
CA ILE A 157 -7.09 -18.89 2.04
C ILE A 157 -6.32 -19.64 0.94
N GLU A 158 -5.25 -19.04 0.39
CA GLU A 158 -4.42 -19.69 -0.63
C GLU A 158 -3.78 -21.00 -0.12
N ARG A 159 -3.30 -21.03 1.12
CA ARG A 159 -2.75 -22.25 1.75
C ARG A 159 -3.80 -23.34 1.90
N GLU A 160 -4.99 -23.00 2.40
CA GLU A 160 -6.10 -23.94 2.56
C GLU A 160 -6.55 -24.53 1.20
N LEU A 161 -6.65 -23.69 0.17
CA LEU A 161 -7.01 -24.13 -1.18
C LEU A 161 -5.96 -25.07 -1.79
N LEU A 162 -4.68 -24.86 -1.51
CA LEU A 162 -3.61 -25.74 -1.98
C LEU A 162 -3.64 -27.10 -1.29
N GLU A 163 -3.86 -27.14 0.03
CA GLU A 163 -3.98 -28.39 0.80
C GLU A 163 -5.15 -29.25 0.29
N LEU A 164 -6.32 -28.65 0.06
CA LEU A 164 -7.49 -29.34 -0.49
C LEU A 164 -7.33 -29.86 -1.93
N SER A 165 -6.34 -29.34 -2.66
CA SER A 165 -6.06 -29.77 -4.04
C SER A 165 -5.11 -30.97 -4.11
N HIS A 166 -4.50 -31.34 -2.99
CA HIS A 166 -3.52 -32.43 -2.88
C HIS A 166 -4.10 -33.68 -2.19
N ASP A 167 -5.34 -33.61 -1.71
CA ASP A 167 -6.17 -34.72 -1.23
C ASP A 167 -7.07 -35.30 -2.34
#